data_AF-A0A085F229-F1
#
_entry.id   AF-A0A085F229-F1
#
_cell.length_a   1.000
_cell.length_b   1.000
_cell.length_c   1.000
_cell.angle_alpha   90.00
_cell.angle_beta   90.00
_cell.angle_gamma   90.00
#
_symmetry.space_group_name_H-M   'P 1'
#
loop_
_entity.id
_entity.type
_entity.pdbx_description
1 polymer ?
#
loop_
_entity_poly.entity_id
_entity_poly.type
_entity_poly.pdbx_seq_one_letter_code
_entity_poly.pdbx_strand_id
1 'polypeptide(L)'
;MWVYKVGMRVLILLFCLLLGGVVHAQPSAALDDGLAQHLLNRLGYGPAPGEVARVRALGVPAWVDGQLAPPPMPPRLEARLGALPVPEAVLLRAIASPRQLEAVLVRFWLDYFKKEEGADAALRPHVLGRHADLRAALGEHARGKNSERAAMEALLRHFVSAPSASLQGSTWRVWQATGGDQRAVLRQLLTSPEFLAPSQWNSKEKDGFRFVASAVRASGLAVGNVAPLMAFVRAPLPDADRAEFVERLAAGRLALAPVQPHEYASSAPPLRAGVAGEVSQGTIAQPGPVLMAAPTPSAAAMAAARSQPAQPERLRALLLDQKFLRY
;
A
#
# COMPACT_ATOMS: atom_id res chain seq x y z
N MET A 1 8.26 -68.53 28.63
CA MET A 1 8.89 -67.66 27.59
C MET A 1 7.91 -66.76 26.81
N TRP A 2 6.58 -66.83 27.06
CA TRP A 2 5.58 -66.01 26.34
C TRP A 2 5.10 -64.78 27.13
N VAL A 3 5.17 -64.83 28.48
CA VAL A 3 4.69 -63.76 29.37
C VAL A 3 5.63 -62.54 29.42
N TYR A 4 6.93 -62.71 29.18
CA TYR A 4 7.91 -61.60 29.21
C TYR A 4 7.94 -60.73 27.94
N LYS A 5 7.44 -61.23 26.79
CA LYS A 5 7.44 -60.46 25.53
C LYS A 5 6.27 -59.47 25.40
N VAL A 6 5.17 -59.72 26.12
CA VAL A 6 3.98 -58.85 26.11
C VAL A 6 4.19 -57.65 27.05
N GLY A 7 4.77 -57.87 28.23
CA GLY A 7 5.07 -56.79 29.19
C GLY A 7 6.02 -55.72 28.63
N MET A 8 7.04 -56.13 27.86
CA MET A 8 8.01 -55.19 27.29
C MET A 8 7.45 -54.38 26.10
N ARG A 9 6.46 -54.90 25.37
CA ARG A 9 5.78 -54.19 24.28
C ARG A 9 4.74 -53.19 24.77
N VAL A 10 4.05 -53.50 25.87
CA VAL A 10 3.11 -52.56 26.52
C VAL A 10 3.87 -51.41 27.20
N LEU A 11 5.05 -51.67 27.76
CA LEU A 11 5.88 -50.63 28.38
C LEU A 11 6.46 -49.64 27.35
N ILE A 12 6.81 -50.08 26.14
CA ILE A 12 7.29 -49.20 25.05
C ILE A 12 6.15 -48.36 24.46
N LEU A 13 4.94 -48.91 24.33
CA LEU A 13 3.78 -48.15 23.86
C LEU A 13 3.29 -47.11 24.89
N LEU A 14 3.40 -47.38 26.19
CA LEU A 14 3.13 -46.38 27.23
C LEU A 14 4.22 -45.30 27.29
N PHE A 15 5.48 -45.63 26.98
CA PHE A 15 6.55 -44.64 26.90
C PHE A 15 6.43 -43.72 25.67
N CYS A 16 5.93 -44.22 24.54
CA CYS A 16 5.65 -43.40 23.36
C CYS A 16 4.40 -42.51 23.51
N LEU A 17 3.43 -42.86 24.37
CA LEU A 17 2.24 -42.06 24.65
C LEU A 17 2.46 -40.93 25.67
N LEU A 18 3.55 -40.97 26.44
CA LEU A 18 3.96 -39.89 27.34
C LEU A 18 4.95 -38.89 26.72
N LEU A 19 5.42 -39.18 25.49
CA LEU A 19 6.15 -38.26 24.63
C LEU A 19 5.23 -37.70 23.54
N GLY A 20 3.95 -37.49 23.86
CA GLY A 20 3.08 -36.60 23.11
C GLY A 20 3.74 -35.24 23.08
N GLY A 21 4.52 -35.00 22.03
CA GLY A 21 5.20 -33.74 21.80
C GLY A 21 4.16 -32.66 21.95
N VAL A 22 4.30 -31.85 23.00
CA VAL A 22 3.76 -30.51 22.99
C VAL A 22 4.37 -29.91 21.74
N VAL A 23 3.60 -29.87 20.65
CA VAL A 23 3.83 -28.95 19.55
C VAL A 23 3.72 -27.61 20.24
N HIS A 24 4.84 -27.17 20.82
CA HIS A 24 5.03 -25.78 21.14
C HIS A 24 4.87 -25.14 19.78
N ALA A 25 3.68 -24.58 19.53
CA ALA A 25 3.53 -23.55 18.53
C ALA A 25 4.63 -22.56 18.90
N GLN A 26 5.76 -22.66 18.20
CA GLN A 26 6.86 -21.77 18.45
C GLN A 26 6.24 -20.39 18.31
N PRO A 27 6.35 -19.51 19.33
CA PRO A 27 5.85 -18.16 19.19
C PRO A 27 6.46 -17.65 17.90
N SER A 28 5.61 -17.42 16.89
CA SER A 28 6.04 -16.96 15.58
C SER A 28 6.98 -15.81 15.87
N ALA A 29 8.27 -15.98 15.57
CA ALA A 29 9.28 -15.00 15.92
C ALA A 29 8.74 -13.63 15.51
N ALA A 30 8.65 -12.70 16.46
CA ALA A 30 8.04 -11.41 16.22
C ALA A 30 8.72 -10.83 14.97
N LEU A 31 7.92 -10.51 13.96
CA LEU A 31 8.43 -10.08 12.68
C LEU A 31 9.37 -8.88 12.89
N ASP A 32 10.54 -8.94 12.26
CA ASP A 32 11.58 -7.91 12.40
C ASP A 32 11.12 -6.57 11.79
N ASP A 33 11.54 -5.45 12.40
CA ASP A 33 11.18 -4.10 11.92
C ASP A 33 11.65 -3.88 10.47
N GLY A 34 12.82 -4.41 10.10
CA GLY A 34 13.35 -4.34 8.74
C GLY A 34 12.50 -5.09 7.73
N LEU A 35 11.96 -6.26 8.09
CA LEU A 35 11.03 -7.00 7.22
C LEU A 35 9.69 -6.26 7.08
N ALA A 36 9.14 -5.71 8.17
CA ALA A 36 7.93 -4.90 8.12
C ALA A 36 8.12 -3.68 7.22
N GLN A 37 9.24 -2.99 7.39
CA GLN A 37 9.63 -1.85 6.57
C GLN A 37 9.76 -2.25 5.11
N HIS A 38 10.42 -3.36 4.81
CA HIS A 38 10.56 -3.90 3.46
C HIS A 38 9.19 -4.15 2.83
N LEU A 39 8.26 -4.80 3.54
CA LEU A 39 6.91 -5.06 3.03
C LEU A 39 6.15 -3.75 2.73
N LEU A 40 6.19 -2.76 3.62
CA LEU A 40 5.56 -1.45 3.40
C LEU A 40 6.19 -0.69 2.23
N ASN A 41 7.50 -0.84 2.07
CA ASN A 41 8.26 -0.26 0.97
C ASN A 41 8.00 -0.98 -0.36
N ARG A 42 7.80 -2.30 -0.41
CA ARG A 42 7.62 -3.04 -1.66
C ARG A 42 6.17 -3.12 -2.11
N LEU A 43 5.24 -3.29 -1.18
CA LEU A 43 3.79 -3.40 -1.45
C LEU A 43 3.09 -2.03 -1.34
N GLY A 44 3.86 -0.95 -1.20
CA GLY A 44 3.32 0.41 -1.11
C GLY A 44 4.39 1.47 -1.21
N TYR A 45 4.04 2.69 -0.81
CA TYR A 45 4.93 3.83 -0.85
C TYR A 45 5.62 4.07 0.50
N GLY A 46 5.87 3.03 1.29
CA GLY A 46 6.53 3.12 2.59
C GLY A 46 5.59 3.36 3.78
N PRO A 47 6.14 3.38 5.00
CA PRO A 47 5.39 3.38 6.25
C PRO A 47 4.78 4.74 6.55
N ALA A 48 3.52 4.74 6.96
CA ALA A 48 2.94 5.78 7.80
C ALA A 48 3.19 5.45 9.28
N PRO A 49 3.08 6.44 10.20
CA PRO A 49 3.24 6.18 11.62
C PRO A 49 2.34 5.03 12.12
N GLY A 50 2.91 4.11 12.88
CA GLY A 50 2.23 2.91 13.40
C GLY A 50 2.11 1.74 12.43
N GLU A 51 2.36 1.90 11.11
CA GLU A 51 2.20 0.79 10.16
C GLU A 51 3.22 -0.32 10.34
N VAL A 52 4.47 -0.01 10.74
CA VAL A 52 5.48 -1.03 11.05
C VAL A 52 4.98 -1.95 12.16
N ALA A 53 4.50 -1.38 13.27
CA ALA A 53 3.93 -2.15 14.38
C ALA A 53 2.71 -2.96 13.94
N ARG A 54 1.85 -2.39 13.07
CA ARG A 54 0.68 -3.09 12.51
C ARG A 54 1.09 -4.31 11.67
N VAL A 55 2.07 -4.17 10.78
CA VAL A 55 2.56 -5.28 9.95
C VAL A 55 3.20 -6.35 10.82
N ARG A 56 3.93 -5.97 11.87
CA ARG A 56 4.50 -6.91 12.83
C ARG A 56 3.44 -7.73 13.56
N ALA A 57 2.36 -7.09 13.98
CA ALA A 57 1.25 -7.76 14.64
C ALA A 57 0.48 -8.71 13.72
N LEU A 58 0.37 -8.38 12.42
CA LEU A 58 -0.31 -9.22 11.43
C LEU A 58 0.54 -10.40 10.94
N GLY A 59 1.85 -10.20 10.80
CA GLY A 59 2.74 -11.14 10.12
C GLY A 59 2.66 -11.07 8.59
N VAL A 60 3.62 -11.69 7.92
CA VAL A 60 3.74 -11.65 6.44
C VAL A 60 2.48 -12.17 5.74
N PRO A 61 1.95 -13.38 6.04
CA PRO A 61 0.87 -13.95 5.24
C PRO A 61 -0.40 -13.09 5.29
N ALA A 62 -0.82 -12.69 6.49
CA ALA A 62 -2.03 -11.88 6.66
C ALA A 62 -1.89 -10.48 6.05
N TRP A 63 -0.69 -9.87 6.14
CA TRP A 63 -0.45 -8.59 5.48
C TRP A 63 -0.51 -8.71 3.95
N VAL A 64 0.15 -9.71 3.36
CA VAL A 64 0.11 -9.97 1.91
C VAL A 64 -1.32 -10.23 1.44
N ASP A 65 -2.06 -11.10 2.15
CA ASP A 65 -3.45 -11.43 1.82
C ASP A 65 -4.35 -10.19 1.82
N GLY A 66 -4.18 -9.30 2.82
CA GLY A 66 -4.92 -8.04 2.88
C GLY A 66 -4.60 -7.06 1.74
N GLN A 67 -3.39 -7.11 1.17
CA GLN A 67 -3.03 -6.31 -0.01
C GLN A 67 -3.57 -6.91 -1.32
N LEU A 68 -3.73 -8.23 -1.39
CA LEU A 68 -4.28 -8.94 -2.55
C LEU A 68 -5.82 -8.96 -2.57
N ALA A 69 -6.45 -8.75 -1.42
CA ALA A 69 -7.88 -8.55 -1.26
C ALA A 69 -8.16 -7.23 -0.53
N PRO A 70 -7.85 -6.08 -1.17
CA PRO A 70 -7.93 -4.78 -0.50
C PRO A 70 -9.38 -4.40 -0.15
N PRO A 71 -9.59 -3.72 0.99
CA PRO A 71 -10.92 -3.24 1.38
C PRO A 71 -11.46 -2.21 0.37
N PRO A 72 -12.79 -1.99 0.32
CA PRO A 72 -13.36 -0.94 -0.52
C PRO A 72 -12.75 0.42 -0.20
N MET A 73 -12.68 1.30 -1.21
CA MET A 73 -12.15 2.65 -0.98
C MET A 73 -13.05 3.39 0.03
N PRO A 74 -12.47 4.10 1.02
CA PRO A 74 -13.25 4.99 1.86
C PRO A 74 -14.03 6.01 1.01
N PRO A 75 -15.37 6.17 1.16
CA PRO A 75 -16.19 7.01 0.28
C PRO A 75 -15.71 8.47 0.20
N ARG A 76 -15.22 9.02 1.33
CA ARG A 76 -14.65 10.37 1.37
C ARG A 76 -13.38 10.50 0.56
N LEU A 77 -12.52 9.47 0.54
CA LEU A 77 -11.31 9.48 -0.27
C LEU A 77 -11.67 9.32 -1.75
N GLU A 78 -12.59 8.40 -2.08
CA GLU A 78 -13.05 8.19 -3.46
C GLU A 78 -13.64 9.49 -4.07
N ALA A 79 -14.50 10.18 -3.34
CA ALA A 79 -15.07 11.46 -3.77
C ALA A 79 -13.99 12.53 -4.01
N ARG A 80 -12.97 12.60 -3.12
CA ARG A 80 -11.85 13.53 -3.30
C ARG A 80 -11.00 13.19 -4.52
N LEU A 81 -10.73 11.91 -4.77
CA LEU A 81 -9.98 11.48 -5.94
C LEU A 81 -10.69 11.84 -7.24
N GLY A 82 -12.02 11.73 -7.29
CA GLY A 82 -12.83 12.09 -8.46
C GLY A 82 -12.90 13.60 -8.73
N ALA A 83 -12.59 14.44 -7.74
CA ALA A 83 -12.61 15.90 -7.87
C ALA A 83 -11.25 16.51 -8.25
N LEU A 84 -10.18 15.71 -8.28
CA LEU A 84 -8.82 16.18 -8.55
C LEU A 84 -8.41 15.89 -10.00
N PRO A 85 -7.51 16.72 -10.58
CA PRO A 85 -6.79 16.35 -11.79
C PRO A 85 -6.10 14.98 -11.63
N VAL A 86 -6.01 14.22 -12.72
CA VAL A 86 -5.51 12.83 -12.69
C VAL A 86 -4.15 12.70 -11.98
N PRO A 87 -3.12 13.55 -12.25
CA PRO A 87 -1.83 13.44 -11.57
C PRO A 87 -1.93 13.62 -10.04
N GLU A 88 -2.75 14.57 -9.59
CA GLU A 88 -2.99 14.82 -8.15
C GLU A 88 -3.77 13.67 -7.50
N ALA A 89 -4.77 13.13 -8.20
CA ALA A 89 -5.52 11.97 -7.73
C ALA A 89 -4.61 10.74 -7.58
N VAL A 90 -3.69 10.52 -8.51
CA VAL A 90 -2.70 9.43 -8.45
C VAL A 90 -1.80 9.59 -7.22
N LEU A 91 -1.27 10.79 -6.96
CA LEU A 91 -0.44 11.06 -5.79
C LEU A 91 -1.23 10.92 -4.48
N LEU A 92 -2.44 11.50 -4.40
CA LEU A 92 -3.27 11.38 -3.19
C LEU A 92 -3.63 9.92 -2.90
N ARG A 93 -3.90 9.12 -3.94
CA ARG A 93 -4.14 7.68 -3.79
C ARG A 93 -2.90 6.99 -3.24
N ALA A 94 -1.71 7.29 -3.76
CA ALA A 94 -0.44 6.75 -3.24
C ALA A 94 -0.19 7.12 -1.78
N ILE A 95 -0.59 8.32 -1.35
CA ILE A 95 -0.39 8.79 0.03
C ILE A 95 -1.42 8.19 0.99
N ALA A 96 -2.71 8.25 0.65
CA ALA A 96 -3.80 8.08 1.61
C ALA A 96 -4.58 6.76 1.46
N SER A 97 -4.48 6.06 0.32
CA SER A 97 -5.26 4.84 0.10
C SER A 97 -4.72 3.66 0.90
N PRO A 98 -5.58 2.82 1.50
CA PRO A 98 -5.16 1.53 2.06
C PRO A 98 -4.80 0.51 0.95
N ARG A 99 -5.16 0.79 -0.30
CA ARG A 99 -4.96 -0.08 -1.49
C ARG A 99 -3.59 0.19 -2.13
N GLN A 100 -2.53 0.14 -1.32
CA GLN A 100 -1.18 0.55 -1.71
C GLN A 100 -0.60 -0.34 -2.82
N LEU A 101 -0.74 -1.66 -2.69
CA LEU A 101 -0.24 -2.59 -3.71
C LEU A 101 -0.94 -2.40 -5.05
N GLU A 102 -2.25 -2.15 -5.04
CA GLU A 102 -3.03 -1.84 -6.26
C GLU A 102 -2.51 -0.57 -6.96
N ALA A 103 -2.13 0.47 -6.19
CA ALA A 103 -1.55 1.68 -6.76
C ALA A 103 -0.15 1.43 -7.38
N VAL A 104 0.71 0.66 -6.69
CA VAL A 104 2.02 0.25 -7.21
C VAL A 104 1.88 -0.53 -8.52
N LEU A 105 0.96 -1.51 -8.55
CA LEU A 105 0.74 -2.35 -9.73
C LEU A 105 0.19 -1.56 -10.91
N VAL A 106 -0.76 -0.62 -10.69
CA VAL A 106 -1.28 0.20 -11.79
C VAL A 106 -0.16 0.97 -12.46
N ARG A 107 0.71 1.64 -11.69
CA ARG A 107 1.86 2.34 -12.27
C ARG A 107 2.80 1.40 -13.01
N PHE A 108 3.16 0.27 -12.38
CA PHE A 108 4.01 -0.74 -13.02
C PHE A 108 3.48 -1.18 -14.39
N TRP A 109 2.19 -1.49 -14.48
CA TRP A 109 1.58 -1.96 -15.72
C TRP A 109 1.46 -0.85 -16.77
N LEU A 110 1.14 0.39 -16.38
CA LEU A 110 1.14 1.53 -17.31
C LEU A 110 2.54 1.76 -17.90
N ASP A 111 3.58 1.73 -17.05
CA ASP A 111 4.97 1.87 -17.48
C ASP A 111 5.38 0.72 -18.40
N TYR A 112 5.05 -0.52 -18.02
CA TYR A 112 5.36 -1.73 -18.78
C TYR A 112 4.74 -1.71 -20.20
N PHE A 113 3.49 -1.26 -20.30
CA PHE A 113 2.78 -1.14 -21.57
C PHE A 113 2.98 0.21 -22.27
N LYS A 114 3.84 1.09 -21.73
CA LYS A 114 4.15 2.42 -22.27
C LYS A 114 2.89 3.25 -22.54
N LYS A 115 1.99 3.32 -21.56
CA LYS A 115 0.71 4.01 -21.65
C LYS A 115 0.78 5.41 -21.05
N GLU A 116 0.10 6.35 -21.71
CA GLU A 116 -0.03 7.73 -21.22
C GLU A 116 -1.08 7.86 -20.10
N GLU A 117 -1.09 9.03 -19.46
CA GLU A 117 -2.00 9.38 -18.37
C GLU A 117 -3.48 9.18 -18.74
N GLY A 118 -4.27 8.67 -17.80
CA GLY A 118 -5.72 8.50 -17.98
C GLY A 118 -6.17 7.05 -18.20
N ALA A 119 -5.26 6.12 -18.52
CA ALA A 119 -5.56 4.69 -18.57
C ALA A 119 -5.73 4.04 -17.18
N ASP A 120 -5.36 4.74 -16.10
CA ASP A 120 -5.44 4.27 -14.71
C ASP A 120 -6.83 3.78 -14.31
N ALA A 121 -7.87 4.53 -14.68
CA ALA A 121 -9.25 4.25 -14.28
C ALA A 121 -9.77 2.96 -14.94
N ALA A 122 -9.41 2.76 -16.21
CA ALA A 122 -9.75 1.54 -16.96
C ALA A 122 -8.96 0.33 -16.45
N LEU A 123 -7.68 0.51 -16.10
CA LEU A 123 -6.81 -0.59 -15.69
C LEU A 123 -7.12 -1.12 -14.29
N ARG A 124 -7.46 -0.22 -13.35
CA ARG A 124 -7.54 -0.52 -11.92
C ARG A 124 -8.46 -1.69 -11.55
N PRO A 125 -9.68 -1.83 -12.10
CA PRO A 125 -10.55 -2.97 -11.78
C PRO A 125 -9.92 -4.33 -12.11
N HIS A 126 -8.99 -4.36 -13.06
CA HIS A 126 -8.38 -5.58 -13.60
C HIS A 126 -6.97 -5.85 -13.06
N VAL A 127 -6.37 -4.90 -12.33
CA VAL A 127 -4.94 -4.96 -11.98
C VAL A 127 -4.57 -6.12 -11.05
N LEU A 128 -5.51 -6.60 -10.25
CA LEU A 128 -5.37 -7.80 -9.41
C LEU A 128 -6.05 -9.03 -10.04
N GLY A 129 -6.69 -8.90 -11.20
CA GLY A 129 -7.40 -9.97 -11.90
C GLY A 129 -6.49 -10.78 -12.83
N ARG A 130 -7.07 -11.36 -13.89
CA ARG A 130 -6.29 -12.09 -14.89
C ARG A 130 -5.56 -11.13 -15.81
N HIS A 131 -4.37 -11.53 -16.24
CA HIS A 131 -3.56 -10.79 -17.19
C HIS A 131 -4.29 -10.49 -18.51
N ALA A 132 -5.12 -11.42 -19.00
CA ALA A 132 -5.93 -11.22 -20.20
C ALA A 132 -6.92 -10.05 -20.05
N ASP A 133 -7.63 -9.98 -18.92
CA ASP A 133 -8.61 -8.91 -18.64
C ASP A 133 -7.90 -7.56 -18.49
N LEU A 134 -6.74 -7.56 -17.81
CA LEU A 134 -5.86 -6.40 -17.68
C LEU A 134 -5.42 -5.87 -19.05
N ARG A 135 -4.98 -6.76 -19.95
CA ARG A 135 -4.59 -6.39 -21.32
C ARG A 135 -5.76 -5.88 -22.14
N ALA A 136 -6.93 -6.51 -22.02
CA ALA A 136 -8.13 -6.08 -22.72
C ALA A 136 -8.54 -4.65 -22.32
N ALA A 137 -8.43 -4.31 -21.03
CA ALA A 137 -8.71 -2.97 -20.51
C ALA A 137 -7.78 -1.87 -21.09
N LEU A 138 -6.58 -2.23 -21.53
CA LEU A 138 -5.62 -1.32 -22.17
C LEU A 138 -5.80 -1.18 -23.70
N GLY A 139 -6.77 -1.91 -24.26
CA GLY A 139 -7.16 -1.88 -25.67
C GLY A 139 -6.12 -2.43 -26.65
N GLU A 140 -6.41 -2.26 -27.94
CA GLU A 140 -5.53 -2.68 -29.06
C GLU A 140 -4.11 -2.09 -28.98
N HIS A 141 -3.93 -1.01 -28.23
CA HIS A 141 -2.65 -0.34 -28.04
C HIS A 141 -1.75 -1.00 -26.98
N ALA A 142 -2.14 -2.13 -26.37
CA ALA A 142 -1.21 -3.01 -25.66
C ALA A 142 -0.35 -3.86 -26.62
N ARG A 143 -0.28 -3.47 -27.90
CA ARG A 143 0.53 -4.08 -28.96
C ARG A 143 2.01 -3.78 -28.74
N GLY A 144 2.68 -4.73 -28.09
CA GLY A 144 4.12 -4.92 -28.11
C GLY A 144 4.43 -6.43 -28.21
N LYS A 145 5.66 -6.78 -28.62
CA LYS A 145 6.18 -8.16 -28.72
C LYS A 145 6.38 -8.87 -27.35
N ASN A 146 5.66 -8.44 -26.34
CA ASN A 146 5.89 -8.90 -24.98
C ASN A 146 5.02 -10.13 -24.71
N SER A 147 5.67 -11.29 -24.73
CA SER A 147 5.03 -12.54 -24.33
C SER A 147 4.55 -12.45 -22.88
N GLU A 148 3.56 -13.26 -22.51
CA GLU A 148 3.13 -13.34 -21.10
C GLU A 148 4.28 -13.71 -20.17
N ARG A 149 5.23 -14.50 -20.67
CA ARG A 149 6.46 -14.81 -19.96
C ARG A 149 7.30 -13.56 -19.69
N ALA A 150 7.47 -12.69 -20.68
CA ALA A 150 8.18 -11.43 -20.50
C ALA A 150 7.46 -10.49 -19.51
N ALA A 151 6.12 -10.52 -19.46
CA ALA A 151 5.32 -9.76 -18.50
C ALA A 151 5.53 -10.29 -17.07
N MET A 152 5.46 -11.60 -16.89
CA MET A 152 5.75 -12.28 -15.62
C MET A 152 7.19 -12.02 -15.15
N GLU A 153 8.18 -12.13 -16.03
CA GLU A 153 9.58 -11.84 -15.71
C GLU A 153 9.82 -10.37 -15.35
N ALA A 154 9.12 -9.43 -15.99
CA ALA A 154 9.17 -8.01 -15.63
C ALA A 154 8.54 -7.76 -14.26
N LEU A 155 7.43 -8.43 -13.94
CA LEU A 155 6.79 -8.35 -12.63
C LEU A 155 7.71 -8.91 -11.53
N LEU A 156 8.35 -10.06 -11.77
CA LEU A 156 9.37 -10.61 -10.86
C LEU A 156 10.51 -9.61 -10.65
N ARG A 157 11.08 -9.07 -11.72
CA ARG A 157 12.13 -8.03 -11.64
C ARG A 157 11.67 -6.75 -10.95
N HIS A 158 10.37 -6.46 -10.97
CA HIS A 158 9.81 -5.34 -10.22
C HIS A 158 9.92 -5.56 -8.71
N PHE A 159 9.66 -6.78 -8.21
CA PHE A 159 9.64 -7.13 -6.78
C PHE A 159 10.93 -7.78 -6.23
N VAL A 160 11.75 -8.37 -7.07
CA VAL A 160 13.02 -9.01 -6.72
C VAL A 160 14.08 -8.54 -7.71
N SER A 161 15.20 -7.98 -7.23
CA SER A 161 16.19 -7.33 -8.10
C SER A 161 16.96 -8.32 -9.00
N ALA A 162 17.10 -9.58 -8.57
CA ALA A 162 17.71 -10.66 -9.34
C ALA A 162 16.97 -12.00 -9.08
N PRO A 163 15.79 -12.22 -9.70
CA PRO A 163 14.96 -13.39 -9.43
C PRO A 163 15.62 -14.67 -9.95
N SER A 164 15.69 -15.71 -9.11
CA SER A 164 16.33 -16.97 -9.50
C SER A 164 15.55 -17.73 -10.57
N ALA A 165 16.20 -18.68 -11.25
CA ALA A 165 15.53 -19.58 -12.18
C ALA A 165 14.43 -20.43 -11.49
N SER A 166 14.60 -20.73 -10.19
CA SER A 166 13.62 -21.48 -9.40
C SER A 166 12.36 -20.64 -9.12
N LEU A 167 12.53 -19.38 -8.71
CA LEU A 167 11.42 -18.46 -8.51
C LEU A 167 10.69 -18.18 -9.83
N GLN A 168 11.44 -17.95 -10.92
CA GLN A 168 10.88 -17.79 -12.25
C GLN A 168 10.07 -19.01 -12.69
N GLY A 169 10.63 -20.22 -12.54
CA GLY A 169 9.96 -21.47 -12.94
C GLY A 169 8.71 -21.79 -12.10
N SER A 170 8.77 -21.58 -10.78
CA SER A 170 7.61 -21.80 -9.91
C SER A 170 6.49 -20.77 -10.14
N THR A 171 6.84 -19.50 -10.30
CA THR A 171 5.87 -18.44 -10.62
C THR A 171 5.26 -18.62 -12.00
N TRP A 172 6.05 -19.05 -12.99
CA TRP A 172 5.54 -19.36 -14.32
C TRP A 172 4.50 -20.49 -14.31
N ARG A 173 4.71 -21.55 -13.50
CA ARG A 173 3.70 -22.61 -13.33
C ARG A 173 2.39 -22.07 -12.77
N VAL A 174 2.45 -21.20 -11.76
CA VAL A 174 1.25 -20.52 -11.21
C VAL A 174 0.57 -19.65 -12.28
N TRP A 175 1.36 -18.92 -13.06
CA TRP A 175 0.84 -18.10 -14.15
C TRP A 175 0.08 -18.96 -15.17
N GLN A 176 0.68 -20.04 -15.67
CA GLN A 176 0.04 -20.93 -16.65
C GLN A 176 -1.23 -21.58 -16.08
N ALA A 177 -1.21 -22.02 -14.82
CA ALA A 177 -2.34 -22.67 -14.19
C ALA A 177 -3.54 -21.73 -13.96
N THR A 178 -3.29 -20.42 -13.83
CA THR A 178 -4.33 -19.43 -13.46
C THR A 178 -4.67 -18.45 -14.59
N GLY A 179 -4.01 -18.55 -15.75
CA GLY A 179 -4.13 -17.55 -16.81
C GLY A 179 -3.57 -16.18 -16.39
N GLY A 180 -2.53 -16.17 -15.56
CA GLY A 180 -1.91 -14.95 -15.04
C GLY A 180 -2.81 -14.18 -14.07
N ASP A 181 -3.57 -14.87 -13.21
CA ASP A 181 -4.28 -14.22 -12.11
C ASP A 181 -3.26 -13.56 -11.16
N GLN A 182 -3.31 -12.24 -11.07
CA GLN A 182 -2.32 -11.47 -10.33
C GLN A 182 -2.38 -11.75 -8.83
N ARG A 183 -3.54 -12.10 -8.24
CA ARG A 183 -3.59 -12.49 -6.82
C ARG A 183 -2.84 -13.79 -6.57
N ALA A 184 -3.02 -14.78 -7.43
CA ALA A 184 -2.29 -16.04 -7.31
C ALA A 184 -0.78 -15.86 -7.54
N VAL A 185 -0.42 -15.17 -8.62
CA VAL A 185 0.97 -14.90 -9.01
C VAL A 185 1.70 -14.08 -7.93
N LEU A 186 1.09 -12.99 -7.46
CA LEU A 186 1.69 -12.15 -6.42
C LEU A 186 1.73 -12.84 -5.07
N ARG A 187 0.75 -13.68 -4.71
CA ARG A 187 0.85 -14.47 -3.47
C ARG A 187 2.09 -15.36 -3.51
N GLN A 188 2.30 -16.12 -4.58
CA GLN A 188 3.49 -16.97 -4.76
C GLN A 188 4.79 -16.16 -4.65
N LEU A 189 4.85 -14.99 -5.28
CA LEU A 189 6.02 -14.12 -5.29
C LEU A 189 6.30 -13.49 -3.92
N LEU A 190 5.29 -12.85 -3.33
CA LEU A 190 5.41 -12.00 -2.13
C LEU A 190 5.54 -12.80 -0.84
N THR A 191 5.32 -14.12 -0.88
CA THR A 191 5.62 -15.04 0.22
C THR A 191 6.84 -15.91 -0.05
N SER A 192 7.59 -15.66 -1.13
CA SER A 192 8.79 -16.44 -1.46
C SER A 192 9.97 -16.09 -0.55
N PRO A 193 10.86 -17.06 -0.22
CA PRO A 193 12.07 -16.77 0.55
C PRO A 193 12.98 -15.72 -0.11
N GLU A 194 13.04 -15.70 -1.45
CA GLU A 194 13.82 -14.72 -2.20
C GLU A 194 13.32 -13.30 -2.01
N PHE A 195 11.99 -13.08 -2.05
CA PHE A 195 11.41 -11.78 -1.81
C PHE A 195 11.62 -11.32 -0.36
N LEU A 196 11.44 -12.21 0.60
CA LEU A 196 11.54 -11.89 2.03
C LEU A 196 12.98 -11.78 2.54
N ALA A 197 13.97 -12.13 1.72
CA ALA A 197 15.37 -12.13 2.10
C ALA A 197 15.88 -10.71 2.46
N PRO A 198 16.71 -10.56 3.52
CA PRO A 198 17.32 -9.28 3.88
C PRO A 198 18.12 -8.62 2.75
N SER A 199 18.65 -9.41 1.80
CA SER A 199 19.34 -8.89 0.61
C SER A 199 18.43 -8.08 -0.33
N GLN A 200 17.11 -8.22 -0.24
CA GLN A 200 16.16 -7.42 -1.03
C GLN A 200 15.82 -6.09 -0.36
N TRP A 201 16.13 -5.90 0.92
CA TRP A 201 15.78 -4.71 1.65
C TRP A 201 16.57 -3.52 1.12
N ASN A 202 15.88 -2.42 0.77
CA ASN A 202 16.50 -1.23 0.19
C ASN A 202 17.31 -1.52 -1.09
N SER A 203 16.96 -2.58 -1.83
CA SER A 203 17.68 -2.96 -3.04
C SER A 203 17.40 -2.04 -4.24
N LYS A 204 16.36 -1.20 -4.15
CA LYS A 204 15.96 -0.25 -5.21
C LYS A 204 16.00 1.19 -4.75
N GLU A 205 16.07 2.12 -5.70
CA GLU A 205 16.07 3.56 -5.46
C GLU A 205 14.71 4.19 -5.78
N LYS A 206 14.22 5.05 -4.89
CA LYS A 206 12.96 5.78 -5.05
C LYS A 206 13.10 6.82 -6.17
N ASP A 207 12.16 6.81 -7.11
CA ASP A 207 11.95 7.95 -8.02
C ASP A 207 11.35 9.15 -7.24
N GLY A 208 11.26 10.32 -7.89
CA GLY A 208 10.69 11.52 -7.28
C GLY A 208 9.28 11.31 -6.73
N PHE A 209 8.41 10.65 -7.51
CA PHE A 209 7.06 10.32 -7.08
C PHE A 209 7.05 9.48 -5.79
N ARG A 210 7.80 8.38 -5.75
CA ARG A 210 7.83 7.46 -4.62
C ARG A 210 8.49 8.09 -3.41
N PHE A 211 9.51 8.94 -3.62
CA PHE A 211 10.11 9.72 -2.55
C PHE A 211 9.09 10.66 -1.91
N VAL A 212 8.38 11.48 -2.71
CA VAL A 212 7.36 12.42 -2.21
C VAL A 212 6.24 11.67 -1.49
N ALA A 213 5.66 10.63 -2.10
CA ALA A 213 4.61 9.83 -1.48
C ALA A 213 5.08 9.22 -0.15
N SER A 214 6.29 8.66 -0.12
CA SER A 214 6.86 8.04 1.08
C SER A 214 7.15 9.04 2.18
N ALA A 215 7.66 10.23 1.84
CA ALA A 215 7.98 11.26 2.81
C ALA A 215 6.71 11.83 3.46
N VAL A 216 5.68 12.11 2.66
CA VAL A 216 4.39 12.58 3.19
C VAL A 216 3.75 11.50 4.07
N ARG A 217 3.79 10.23 3.67
CA ARG A 217 3.31 9.12 4.52
C ARG A 217 4.07 9.04 5.84
N ALA A 218 5.40 9.07 5.80
CA ALA A 218 6.24 9.01 6.99
C ALA A 218 6.00 10.19 7.95
N SER A 219 5.64 11.37 7.43
CA SER A 219 5.32 12.55 8.25
C SER A 219 4.04 12.39 9.09
N GLY A 220 3.09 11.54 8.65
CA GLY A 220 1.76 11.43 9.25
C GLY A 220 0.85 12.64 8.99
N LEU A 221 1.26 13.60 8.15
CA LEU A 221 0.46 14.79 7.86
C LEU A 221 -0.80 14.45 7.05
N ALA A 222 -1.91 15.08 7.41
CA ALA A 222 -3.13 15.02 6.64
C ALA A 222 -3.02 15.90 5.38
N VAL A 223 -3.15 15.28 4.22
CA VAL A 223 -3.16 16.00 2.93
C VAL A 223 -4.59 16.34 2.55
N GLY A 224 -4.95 17.61 2.68
CA GLY A 224 -6.17 18.24 2.15
C GLY A 224 -5.99 18.76 0.72
N ASN A 225 -4.85 19.40 0.45
CA ASN A 225 -4.47 19.96 -0.85
C ASN A 225 -3.18 19.29 -1.38
N VAL A 226 -3.25 18.76 -2.59
CA VAL A 226 -2.17 17.96 -3.21
C VAL A 226 -1.27 18.82 -4.10
N ALA A 227 -1.81 19.91 -4.67
CA ALA A 227 -1.12 20.75 -5.64
C ALA A 227 0.31 21.18 -5.24
N PRO A 228 0.61 21.57 -3.97
CA PRO A 228 1.98 21.96 -3.58
C PRO A 228 3.01 20.83 -3.70
N LEU A 229 2.58 19.57 -3.68
CA LEU A 229 3.46 18.41 -3.80
C LEU A 229 3.88 18.15 -5.25
N MET A 230 3.05 18.55 -6.22
CA MET A 230 3.23 18.19 -7.63
C MET A 230 4.53 18.75 -8.23
N ALA A 231 5.02 19.89 -7.73
CA ALA A 231 6.31 20.46 -8.14
C ALA A 231 7.51 19.52 -7.89
N PHE A 232 7.37 18.56 -6.95
CA PHE A 232 8.43 17.65 -6.51
C PHE A 232 8.26 16.21 -7.02
N VAL A 233 7.19 15.94 -7.78
CA VAL A 233 6.90 14.60 -8.32
C VAL A 233 7.68 14.31 -9.61
N ARG A 234 8.46 15.29 -10.10
CA ARG A 234 9.29 15.18 -11.32
C ARG A 234 10.32 14.05 -11.24
N ALA A 235 10.63 13.47 -12.41
CA ALA A 235 11.68 12.47 -12.57
C ALA A 235 12.74 12.98 -13.58
N PRO A 236 14.03 13.10 -13.19
CA PRO A 236 14.57 12.90 -11.84
C PRO A 236 14.15 14.03 -10.88
N LEU A 237 14.27 13.78 -9.57
CA LEU A 237 14.17 14.81 -8.52
C LEU A 237 15.59 15.13 -8.01
N PRO A 238 16.23 16.21 -8.53
CA PRO A 238 17.55 16.67 -8.09
C PRO A 238 17.69 16.77 -6.56
N ASP A 239 18.91 16.56 -6.07
CA ASP A 239 19.24 16.61 -4.64
C ASP A 239 18.85 17.93 -3.98
N ALA A 240 19.03 19.04 -4.69
CA ALA A 240 18.64 20.37 -4.22
C ALA A 240 17.12 20.49 -4.01
N ASP A 241 16.33 20.06 -5.00
CA ASP A 241 14.86 20.08 -4.92
C ASP A 241 14.35 19.12 -3.84
N ARG A 242 15.03 17.99 -3.67
CA ARG A 242 14.72 17.01 -2.64
C ARG A 242 14.97 17.60 -1.25
N ALA A 243 16.11 18.27 -1.05
CA ALA A 243 16.41 18.96 0.20
C ALA A 243 15.41 20.10 0.48
N GLU A 244 15.04 20.89 -0.55
CA GLU A 244 14.01 21.93 -0.42
C GLU A 244 12.67 21.31 0.00
N PHE A 245 12.25 20.22 -0.65
CA PHE A 245 11.03 19.51 -0.30
C PHE A 245 11.03 19.06 1.16
N VAL A 246 12.12 18.42 1.61
CA VAL A 246 12.26 17.95 2.99
C VAL A 246 12.11 19.10 3.98
N GLU A 247 12.78 20.23 3.73
CA GLU A 247 12.69 21.39 4.60
C GLU A 247 11.28 21.98 4.62
N ARG A 248 10.62 22.10 3.47
CA ARG A 248 9.26 22.64 3.39
C ARG A 248 8.25 21.71 4.05
N LEU A 249 8.40 20.40 3.91
CA LEU A 249 7.55 19.40 4.57
C LEU A 249 7.75 19.42 6.09
N ALA A 250 8.99 19.35 6.56
CA ALA A 250 9.31 19.31 8.00
C ALA A 250 8.95 20.61 8.73
N ALA A 251 9.12 21.75 8.07
CA ALA A 251 8.74 23.05 8.63
C ALA A 251 7.24 23.40 8.45
N GLY A 252 6.43 22.52 7.86
CA GLY A 252 5.01 22.77 7.62
C GLY A 252 4.73 23.92 6.64
N ARG A 253 5.67 24.22 5.73
CA ARG A 253 5.58 25.30 4.73
C ARG A 253 4.95 24.85 3.40
N LEU A 254 4.51 23.60 3.31
CA LEU A 254 3.66 23.11 2.24
C LEU A 254 2.20 23.35 2.63
N ALA A 255 1.46 24.08 1.80
CA ALA A 255 0.04 24.39 2.05
C ALA A 255 -0.86 23.17 1.81
N LEU A 256 -0.70 22.14 2.65
CA LEU A 256 -1.38 20.84 2.54
C LEU A 256 -2.78 20.84 3.15
N ALA A 257 -3.18 21.89 3.87
CA ALA A 257 -4.55 22.02 4.38
C ALA A 257 -5.57 22.15 3.22
N PRO A 258 -6.85 21.77 3.42
CA PRO A 258 -7.87 21.95 2.39
C PRO A 258 -7.99 23.43 2.00
N VAL A 259 -8.01 23.71 0.70
CA VAL A 259 -8.32 25.06 0.19
C VAL A 259 -9.83 25.25 0.31
N GLN A 260 -10.25 26.28 1.04
CA GLN A 260 -11.66 26.65 1.08
C GLN A 260 -12.04 27.37 -0.22
N PRO A 261 -13.18 27.03 -0.86
CA PRO A 261 -13.57 27.62 -2.15
C PRO A 261 -13.79 29.14 -2.16
N HIS A 262 -13.76 29.83 -1.01
CA HIS A 262 -14.10 31.25 -0.90
C HIS A 262 -12.94 32.24 -1.09
N GLU A 263 -11.70 31.80 -1.32
CA GLU A 263 -10.56 32.72 -1.49
C GLU A 263 -10.25 33.12 -2.95
N TYR A 264 -10.99 32.58 -3.94
CA TYR A 264 -10.80 32.91 -5.36
C TYR A 264 -12.09 33.25 -6.12
N ALA A 265 -13.01 33.97 -5.48
CA ALA A 265 -14.19 34.52 -6.17
C ALA A 265 -14.48 35.98 -5.77
N SER A 266 -13.51 36.86 -5.95
CA SER A 266 -13.77 38.31 -6.07
C SER A 266 -13.56 38.76 -7.52
N SER A 267 -14.47 38.34 -8.37
CA SER A 267 -14.70 38.93 -9.70
C SER A 267 -16.15 38.72 -10.11
N ALA A 268 -17.08 39.08 -9.22
CA ALA A 268 -18.47 39.32 -9.58
C ALA A 268 -18.72 40.84 -9.58
N PRO A 269 -19.32 41.44 -10.62
CA PRO A 269 -19.76 42.83 -10.60
C PRO A 269 -20.85 43.01 -9.52
N PRO A 270 -21.04 44.21 -8.94
CA PRO A 270 -21.96 44.40 -7.82
C PRO A 270 -23.40 44.12 -8.26
N LEU A 271 -23.98 43.04 -7.73
CA LEU A 271 -25.42 42.78 -7.82
C LEU A 271 -26.15 43.75 -6.89
N ARG A 272 -27.11 44.48 -7.47
CA ARG A 272 -28.01 45.42 -6.77
C ARG A 272 -28.73 44.72 -5.61
N ALA A 273 -28.81 45.44 -4.49
CA ALA A 273 -29.55 45.04 -3.30
C ALA A 273 -31.03 44.74 -3.59
N GLY A 274 -31.46 43.54 -3.20
CA GLY A 274 -32.86 43.10 -3.14
C GLY A 274 -33.20 42.65 -1.72
N VAL A 275 -34.36 43.09 -1.24
CA VAL A 275 -34.85 43.15 0.14
C VAL A 275 -34.96 41.79 0.87
N ALA A 276 -34.85 41.89 2.20
CA ALA A 276 -34.95 40.88 3.25
C ALA A 276 -36.15 39.90 3.15
N GLY A 277 -35.96 38.70 3.71
CA GLY A 277 -37.04 37.73 3.94
C GLY A 277 -36.59 36.46 4.67
N GLU A 278 -36.64 36.52 6.00
CA GLU A 278 -37.00 35.47 6.97
C GLU A 278 -36.27 34.11 7.06
N VAL A 279 -35.79 33.88 8.30
CA VAL A 279 -35.28 32.64 8.87
C VAL A 279 -36.46 31.76 9.27
N SER A 280 -36.38 30.43 9.04
CA SER A 280 -37.21 29.46 9.75
C SER A 280 -36.39 28.27 10.23
N GLN A 281 -36.51 28.02 11.53
CA GLN A 281 -35.97 26.89 12.28
C GLN A 281 -36.92 25.68 12.20
N GLY A 282 -36.33 24.48 12.23
CA GLY A 282 -36.89 23.30 12.89
C GLY A 282 -37.45 22.18 11.99
N THR A 283 -36.92 20.96 12.14
CA THR A 283 -37.68 19.73 12.48
C THR A 283 -36.70 18.57 12.80
N ILE A 284 -37.01 17.82 13.86
CA ILE A 284 -36.32 16.64 14.39
C ILE A 284 -37.05 15.34 13.97
N ALA A 285 -36.32 14.21 14.01
CA ALA A 285 -36.73 12.78 14.06
C ALA A 285 -36.76 12.04 12.70
N GLN A 286 -36.26 10.81 12.53
CA GLN A 286 -36.37 9.59 13.35
C GLN A 286 -35.19 8.59 13.12
N PRO A 287 -35.05 7.53 13.95
CA PRO A 287 -33.90 6.61 14.00
C PRO A 287 -34.14 5.21 13.37
N GLY A 288 -33.04 4.52 13.02
CA GLY A 288 -32.96 3.04 12.88
C GLY A 288 -31.98 2.55 11.77
N PRO A 289 -31.52 1.28 11.77
CA PRO A 289 -31.49 0.28 12.83
C PRO A 289 -30.06 -0.08 13.30
N VAL A 290 -30.01 -0.74 14.46
CA VAL A 290 -28.82 -1.34 15.08
C VAL A 290 -28.29 -2.48 14.20
N LEU A 291 -27.03 -2.38 13.76
CA LEU A 291 -26.28 -3.51 13.20
C LEU A 291 -25.20 -3.93 14.21
N MET A 292 -25.27 -5.20 14.58
CA MET A 292 -24.42 -5.91 15.53
C MET A 292 -22.93 -5.64 15.30
N ALA A 293 -22.27 -5.19 16.37
CA ALA A 293 -20.83 -4.93 16.39
C ALA A 293 -20.04 -6.24 16.40
N ALA A 294 -19.41 -6.58 15.28
CA ALA A 294 -18.12 -7.27 15.33
C ALA A 294 -17.09 -6.28 15.95
N PRO A 295 -16.08 -6.74 16.70
CA PRO A 295 -15.16 -5.85 17.41
C PRO A 295 -14.34 -5.05 16.39
N THR A 296 -14.86 -3.88 16.04
CA THR A 296 -14.15 -2.88 15.27
C THR A 296 -13.11 -2.32 16.24
N PRO A 297 -11.81 -2.26 15.90
CA PRO A 297 -10.86 -1.58 16.76
C PRO A 297 -11.39 -0.18 17.06
N SER A 298 -11.57 0.12 18.35
CA SER A 298 -12.24 1.33 18.84
C SER A 298 -11.74 2.57 18.10
N ALA A 299 -12.61 3.56 17.88
CA ALA A 299 -12.20 4.86 17.39
C ALA A 299 -11.04 5.46 18.22
N ALA A 300 -10.91 5.07 19.48
CA ALA A 300 -9.76 5.38 20.34
C ALA A 300 -8.46 4.65 19.94
N ALA A 301 -8.50 3.42 19.42
CA ALA A 301 -7.34 2.72 18.86
C ALA A 301 -6.93 3.31 17.49
N MET A 302 -7.90 3.74 16.67
CA MET A 302 -7.60 4.50 15.44
C MET A 302 -7.13 5.93 15.73
N ALA A 303 -7.58 6.55 16.83
CA ALA A 303 -7.12 7.86 17.28
C ALA A 303 -5.75 7.79 17.97
N ALA A 304 -5.46 6.72 18.72
CA ALA A 304 -4.15 6.45 19.31
C ALA A 304 -3.09 6.07 18.26
N ALA A 305 -3.51 5.54 17.11
CA ALA A 305 -2.67 5.34 15.93
C ALA A 305 -2.37 6.65 15.16
N ARG A 306 -2.99 7.79 15.52
CA ARG A 306 -2.51 9.12 15.11
C ARG A 306 -1.29 9.43 15.97
N SER A 307 -0.18 8.76 15.66
CA SER A 307 1.12 9.11 16.20
C SER A 307 1.33 10.61 15.98
N GLN A 308 1.82 11.30 17.01
CA GLN A 308 2.16 12.73 16.92
C GLN A 308 2.92 13.00 15.60
N PRO A 309 2.61 14.09 14.88
CA PRO A 309 3.34 14.45 13.67
C PRO A 309 4.83 14.38 14.00
N ALA A 310 5.62 13.75 13.12
CA ALA A 310 7.04 13.58 13.36
C ALA A 310 7.65 14.94 13.74
N GLN A 311 8.33 15.01 14.89
CA GLN A 311 9.03 16.22 15.31
C GLN A 311 9.91 16.68 14.12
N PRO A 312 9.88 17.97 13.73
CA PRO A 312 10.51 18.44 12.49
C PRO A 312 11.94 17.94 12.30
N GLU A 313 12.78 17.97 13.34
CA GLU A 313 14.16 17.48 13.27
C GLU A 313 14.27 15.98 13.03
N ARG A 314 13.39 15.18 13.65
CA ARG A 314 13.33 13.74 13.42
C ARG A 314 12.89 13.43 12.00
N LEU A 315 11.95 14.20 11.46
CA LEU A 315 11.51 14.05 10.08
C LEU A 315 12.65 14.41 9.11
N ARG A 316 13.37 15.51 9.33
CA ARG A 316 14.56 15.85 8.52
C ARG A 316 15.60 14.74 8.53
N ALA A 317 15.98 14.28 9.73
CA ALA A 317 16.98 13.23 9.88
C ALA A 317 16.57 11.94 9.15
N LEU A 318 15.29 11.56 9.22
CA LEU A 318 14.75 10.41 8.49
C LEU A 318 14.83 10.61 6.97
N LEU A 319 14.34 11.74 6.45
CA LEU A 319 14.18 11.95 5.01
C LEU A 319 15.50 12.25 4.28
N LEU A 320 16.52 12.73 5.01
CA LEU A 320 17.86 12.97 4.49
C LEU A 320 18.76 11.72 4.59
N ASP A 321 18.34 10.66 5.29
CA ASP A 321 19.08 9.40 5.34
C ASP A 321 19.10 8.73 3.95
N GLN A 322 20.27 8.30 3.50
CA GLN A 322 20.46 7.57 2.25
C GLN A 322 19.63 6.28 2.20
N LYS A 323 19.37 5.64 3.34
CA LYS A 323 18.47 4.49 3.44
C LYS A 323 17.04 4.85 3.08
N PHE A 324 16.59 6.07 3.40
CA PHE A 324 15.25 6.53 3.04
C PHE A 324 15.10 6.74 1.53
N LEU A 325 16.18 6.99 0.80
CA LEU A 325 16.13 7.07 -0.66
C LEU A 325 15.92 5.72 -1.34
N ARG A 326 15.95 4.62 -0.57
CA ARG A 326 15.89 3.25 -1.07
C ARG A 326 14.64 2.51 -0.59
N TYR A 327 14.26 1.44 -1.27
CA TYR A 327 13.09 0.62 -0.96
C TYR A 327 13.22 -0.84 -1.39
#